data_AF-A0A9X3EZP0-F1
#
_entry.id   AF-A0A9X3EZP0-F1
#
_cell.length_a   1.000
_cell.length_b   1.000
_cell.length_c   1.000
_cell.angle_alpha   90.00
_cell.angle_beta   90.00
_cell.angle_gamma   90.00
#
_symmetry.space_group_name_H-M   'P 1'
#
loop_
_entity.id
_entity.type
_entity.pdbx_description
1 polymer ?
#
loop_
_entity_poly.entity_id
_entity_poly.type
_entity_poly.pdbx_seq_one_letter_code
_entity_poly.pdbx_strand_id
1 'polypeptide(L)' 'MRTVAFAGADDVVPAYEIAALADSPQQALAGAFVDRVAGPAGAAALGKRGFLPP' A
#
# COMPACT_ATOMS: atom_id res chain seq x y z
N MET A 1 -18.71 -3.92 -25.08
CA MET A 1 -17.49 -4.47 -24.47
C MET A 1 -17.85 -5.75 -23.74
N ARG A 2 -17.09 -6.84 -23.92
CA ARG A 2 -17.36 -8.13 -23.28
C ARG A 2 -16.21 -8.40 -22.30
N THR A 3 -16.49 -8.24 -21.01
CA THR A 3 -15.53 -8.49 -19.93
C THR A 3 -15.34 -10.00 -19.79
N VAL A 4 -14.11 -10.47 -19.96
CA VAL A 4 -13.76 -11.88 -19.70
C VAL A 4 -13.20 -11.92 -18.28
N ALA A 5 -13.95 -12.50 -17.36
CA ALA A 5 -13.49 -12.71 -15.99
C ALA A 5 -12.55 -13.92 -15.97
N PHE A 6 -11.28 -13.70 -15.63
CA PHE A 6 -10.35 -14.78 -15.35
C PHE A 6 -10.61 -15.29 -13.92
N ALA A 7 -10.71 -16.60 -13.75
CA ALA A 7 -10.81 -17.19 -12.41
C ALA A 7 -9.55 -16.84 -11.60
N GLY A 8 -9.72 -16.28 -10.40
CA GLY A 8 -8.63 -15.83 -9.53
C GLY A 8 -8.12 -14.40 -9.80
N ALA A 9 -8.76 -13.62 -10.68
CA ALA A 9 -8.43 -12.20 -10.83
C ALA A 9 -8.68 -11.40 -9.54
N ASP A 10 -9.65 -11.83 -8.73
CA ASP A 10 -9.92 -11.27 -7.40
C ASP A 10 -8.91 -11.73 -6.33
N ASP A 11 -8.14 -12.80 -6.59
CA ASP A 11 -7.14 -13.36 -5.65
C ASP A 11 -5.82 -12.60 -5.69
N VAL A 12 -5.56 -11.83 -6.75
CA VAL A 12 -4.39 -10.96 -6.83
C VAL A 12 -4.75 -9.61 -6.25
N VAL A 13 -4.80 -9.53 -4.92
CA VAL A 13 -4.70 -8.23 -4.25
C VAL A 13 -3.24 -7.80 -4.38
N PRO A 14 -2.91 -6.74 -5.16
CA PRO A 14 -1.54 -6.27 -5.24
C PRO A 14 -1.12 -5.75 -3.86
N ALA A 15 -0.43 -6.58 -3.09
CA ALA A 15 0.15 -6.20 -1.82
C ALA A 15 1.39 -5.32 -2.09
N TYR A 16 1.25 -4.03 -1.80
CA TYR A 16 2.35 -3.07 -1.91
C TYR A 16 3.05 -2.93 -0.56
N GLU A 17 4.09 -3.74 -0.35
CA GLU A 17 4.90 -3.68 0.87
C GLU A 17 5.71 -2.38 0.95
N ILE A 18 5.76 -1.79 2.15
CA ILE A 18 6.57 -0.62 2.45
C ILE A 18 7.35 -0.86 3.75
N ALA A 19 8.60 -0.42 3.79
CA ALA A 19 9.45 -0.54 4.96
C ALA A 19 10.48 0.59 5.02
N ALA A 20 10.94 0.92 6.23
CA ALA A 20 12.08 1.80 6.43
C ALA A 20 13.37 0.98 6.31
N LEU A 21 14.33 1.49 5.52
CA LEU A 21 15.64 0.84 5.41
C LEU A 21 16.44 0.99 6.71
N ALA A 22 17.06 -0.10 7.15
CA ALA A 22 17.81 -0.15 8.40
C ALA A 22 19.05 0.78 8.40
N ASP A 23 19.62 1.04 7.23
CA ASP A 23 20.77 1.92 7.02
C ASP A 23 20.39 3.34 6.58
N SER A 24 19.10 3.70 6.67
CA SER A 24 18.65 5.04 6.33
C SER A 24 19.40 6.10 7.17
N PRO A 25 19.91 7.18 6.55
CA PRO A 25 20.53 8.28 7.28
C PRO A 25 19.53 9.01 8.19
N GLN A 26 18.23 8.77 8.03
CA GLN A 26 17.15 9.36 8.83
C GLN A 26 16.15 8.29 9.28
N GLN A 27 16.61 7.29 10.04
CA GLN A 27 15.77 6.15 10.46
C GLN A 27 14.48 6.56 11.16
N ALA A 28 14.55 7.53 12.08
CA ALA A 28 13.37 8.02 12.80
C ALA A 28 12.31 8.64 11.86
N LEU A 29 12.75 9.40 10.85
CA LEU A 29 11.84 10.00 9.88
C LEU A 29 11.27 8.93 8.93
N ALA A 30 12.11 7.99 8.49
CA ALA A 30 11.68 6.90 7.63
C ALA A 30 10.63 6.02 8.32
N GLY A 31 10.83 5.69 9.61
CA GLY A 31 9.84 4.97 10.41
C GLY A 31 8.53 5.75 10.54
N ALA A 32 8.60 7.03 10.93
CA ALA A 32 7.41 7.88 11.04
C ALA A 32 6.64 8.02 9.72
N PHE A 33 7.34 8.02 8.58
CA PHE A 33 6.72 8.01 7.26
C PHE A 33 5.96 6.70 7.01
N VAL A 34 6.58 5.55 7.28
CA VAL A 34 5.93 4.24 7.12
C VAL A 34 4.67 4.15 8.00
N ASP A 35 4.76 4.56 9.27
CA ASP A 35 3.61 4.60 10.18
C ASP A 35 2.49 5.50 9.65
N ARG A 36 2.85 6.63 9.04
CA ARG A 36 1.88 7.57 8.47
C ARG A 36 1.17 6.99 7.25
N VAL A 37 1.89 6.24 6.41
CA VAL A 37 1.34 5.61 5.20
C VAL A 37 0.51 4.37 5.55
N ALA A 38 0.95 3.56 6.52
CA ALA A 38 0.23 2.38 6.99
C ALA A 38 -0.97 2.72 7.90
N GLY A 39 -0.97 3.90 8.52
CA GLY A 39 -2.04 4.35 9.40
C GLY A 39 -3.33 4.82 8.70
N PRO A 40 -4.36 5.20 9.48
CA PRO A 40 -5.70 5.53 8.96
C PRO A 40 -5.71 6.64 7.91
N ALA A 41 -4.83 7.63 8.04
CA ALA A 41 -4.75 8.73 7.09
C ALA A 41 -4.11 8.32 5.75
N GLY A 42 -3.10 7.44 5.80
CA GLY A 42 -2.49 6.87 4.60
C GLY A 42 -3.49 5.99 3.86
N ALA A 43 -4.20 5.10 4.57
CA ALA A 43 -5.28 4.29 4.00
C ALA A 43 -6.36 5.15 3.33
N ALA A 44 -6.83 6.22 3.98
CA ALA A 44 -7.83 7.12 3.41
C ALA A 44 -7.32 7.89 2.17
N ALA A 45 -6.03 8.26 2.13
CA ALA A 45 -5.43 8.95 1.00
C ALA A 45 -5.19 8.00 -0.19
N LEU A 46 -4.71 6.79 0.07
CA LEU A 46 -4.42 5.75 -0.91
C LEU A 46 -5.70 5.18 -1.52
N GLY A 47 -6.74 4.94 -0.70
CA GLY A 47 -8.04 4.45 -1.16
C GLY A 47 -8.71 5.37 -2.18
N LYS A 48 -8.56 6.70 -2.05
CA LYS A 48 -9.07 7.68 -3.05
C LYS A 48 -8.41 7.54 -4.42
N ARG A 49 -7.26 6.87 -4.50
CA ARG A 49 -6.50 6.64 -5.74
C ARG A 49 -6.60 5.21 -6.25
N GLY A 50 -7.48 4.38 -5.66
CA GLY A 50 -7.67 2.99 -6.07
C GLY A 50 -6.67 2.01 -5.48
N PHE A 51 -5.81 2.45 -4.55
CA PHE A 51 -4.99 1.54 -3.75
C PHE A 51 -5.87 1.01 -2.61
N LEU A 52 -6.41 -0.17 -2.84
CA LEU A 52 -7.17 -0.87 -1.82
C LEU A 52 -6.20 -1.37 -0.75
N PRO A 53 -6.51 -1.20 0.54
CA PRO A 53 -5.79 -1.91 1.58
C PRO A 53 -5.90 -3.41 1.30
N PRO A 54 -4.87 -4.20 1.67
CA PRO A 54 -4.98 -5.66 1.64
C PRO A 54 -6.16 -6.14 2.49
#